data_AF-A0A0F9DG96-F1
#
_entry.id   AF-A0A0F9DG96-F1
#
_cell.length_a   1.000
_cell.length_b   1.000
_cell.length_c   1.000
_cell.angle_alpha   90.00
_cell.angle_beta   90.00
_cell.angle_gamma   90.00
#
_symmetry.space_group_name_H-M   'P 1'
#
loop_
_entity.id
_entity.type
_entity.pdbx_description
1 polymer ?
#
loop_
_entity_poly.entity_id
_entity_poly.type
_entity_poly.pdbx_seq_one_letter_code
_entity_poly.pdbx_strand_id
1 'polypeptide(L)'
;TWSVKTLLPEYKELENRILRAVAIKFDLPWPPPPEIKEADNRLLATEKRDLFPPEPAPWRELPDAYDFKIEAWDHLTACSEFLFTFNKITSQEVPMHPRLWTRP
;
A
#
# COMPACT_ATOMS: atom_id res chain seq x y z
N THR A 1 -17.88 13.35 5.51
CA THR A 1 -16.62 12.83 4.93
C THR A 1 -15.43 13.38 5.71
N TRP A 2 -15.24 12.92 6.95
CA TRP A 2 -14.11 13.34 7.79
C TRP A 2 -13.06 12.23 7.80
N SER A 3 -12.11 12.26 6.85
CA SER A 3 -10.92 11.43 6.97
C SER A 3 -9.96 12.05 7.98
N VAL A 4 -9.23 11.24 8.75
CA VAL A 4 -8.20 11.74 9.69
C VAL A 4 -7.18 12.62 8.98
N LYS A 5 -6.87 12.33 7.70
CA LYS A 5 -5.97 13.14 6.87
C LYS A 5 -6.45 14.59 6.66
N THR A 6 -7.75 14.85 6.73
CA THR A 6 -8.31 16.21 6.62
C THR A 6 -8.13 17.01 7.92
N LEU A 7 -8.04 16.32 9.06
CA LEU A 7 -7.93 16.93 10.38
C LEU A 7 -6.46 17.24 10.77
N LEU A 8 -5.49 16.68 10.05
CA LEU A 8 -4.05 16.79 10.34
C LEU A 8 -3.28 17.15 9.07
N PRO A 9 -3.26 18.43 8.64
CA PRO A 9 -2.58 18.84 7.41
C PRO A 9 -1.07 18.53 7.43
N GLU A 10 -0.42 18.63 8.59
CA GLU A 10 0.99 18.30 8.80
C GLU A 10 1.29 16.82 8.52
N TYR A 11 0.30 15.93 8.72
CA TYR A 11 0.43 14.51 8.39
C TYR A 11 0.68 14.31 6.89
N LYS A 12 -0.01 15.08 6.04
CA LYS A 12 0.13 14.99 4.58
C LYS A 12 1.52 15.45 4.13
N GLU A 13 2.06 16.48 4.76
CA GLU A 13 3.42 16.95 4.48
C GLU A 13 4.46 15.90 4.87
N LEU A 14 4.29 15.27 6.03
CA LEU A 14 5.18 14.20 6.49
C LEU A 14 5.13 12.97 5.59
N GLU A 15 3.92 12.52 5.21
CA GLU A 15 3.70 11.42 4.26
C GLU A 15 4.43 11.68 2.93
N ASN A 16 4.28 12.89 2.38
CA ASN A 16 4.98 13.30 1.15
C ASN A 16 6.51 13.30 1.31
N ARG A 17 7.04 13.76 2.45
CA ARG A 17 8.49 13.77 2.70
C ARG A 17 9.06 12.36 2.76
N ILE A 18 8.36 11.44 3.44
CA ILE A 18 8.76 10.04 3.54
C ILE A 18 8.72 9.36 2.16
N LEU A 19 7.61 9.51 1.43
CA LEU A 19 7.47 8.92 0.09
C LEU A 19 8.50 9.47 -0.89
N ARG A 20 8.81 10.77 -0.85
CA ARG A 20 9.88 11.36 -1.66
C ARG A 20 11.25 10.77 -1.33
N ALA A 21 11.55 10.55 -0.05
CA ALA A 21 12.81 9.92 0.36
C ALA A 21 12.93 8.47 -0.14
N VAL A 22 11.83 7.71 -0.12
CA VAL A 22 11.74 6.36 -0.71
C VAL A 22 11.97 6.42 -2.22
N ALA A 23 11.31 7.35 -2.92
CA ALA A 23 11.48 7.49 -4.36
C ALA A 23 12.94 7.80 -4.75
N ILE A 24 13.59 8.73 -4.03
CA ILE A 24 15.01 9.04 -4.24
C ILE A 24 15.90 7.82 -3.98
N LYS A 25 15.64 7.07 -2.91
CA LYS A 25 16.44 5.89 -2.55
C LYS A 25 16.41 4.80 -3.62
N PHE A 26 15.26 4.63 -4.29
CA PHE A 26 15.04 3.57 -5.28
C PHE A 26 14.99 4.07 -6.73
N ASP A 27 15.46 5.30 -6.98
CA ASP A 27 15.50 5.92 -8.31
C ASP A 27 14.14 5.92 -9.04
N LEU A 28 13.07 6.21 -8.30
CA LEU A 28 11.70 6.29 -8.81
C LEU A 28 11.30 7.73 -9.14
N PRO A 29 10.42 7.93 -10.14
CA PRO A 29 9.90 9.26 -10.47
C PRO A 29 9.15 9.89 -9.31
N TRP A 30 9.31 11.21 -9.15
CA TRP A 30 8.59 12.01 -8.16
C TRP A 30 8.06 13.31 -8.78
N PRO A 31 6.74 13.62 -8.66
CA PRO A 31 5.71 12.83 -7.99
C PRO A 31 5.42 11.48 -8.70
N PRO A 32 4.79 10.52 -8.01
CA PRO A 32 4.40 9.24 -8.61
C PRO A 32 3.48 9.46 -9.82
N PRO A 33 3.61 8.66 -10.90
CA PRO A 33 2.69 8.70 -12.04
C PRO A 33 1.23 8.46 -11.61
N PRO A 34 0.24 9.08 -12.29
CA PRO A 34 -1.18 8.94 -11.94
C PRO A 34 -1.68 7.49 -11.96
N GLU A 35 -1.09 6.63 -12.79
CA GLU A 35 -1.41 5.20 -12.93
C GLU A 35 -1.24 4.44 -11.60
N ILE A 36 -0.30 4.87 -10.75
CA ILE A 36 -0.12 4.28 -9.42
C ILE A 36 -1.35 4.56 -8.55
N LYS A 37 -1.95 5.76 -8.67
CA LYS A 37 -3.15 6.10 -7.90
C LYS A 37 -4.39 5.37 -8.42
N GLU A 38 -4.46 5.13 -9.73
CA GLU A 38 -5.51 4.31 -10.34
C GLU A 38 -5.44 2.86 -9.85
N ALA A 39 -4.25 2.27 -9.85
CA ALA A 39 -4.02 0.92 -9.35
C ALA A 39 -4.37 0.79 -7.86
N ASP A 40 -3.95 1.75 -7.02
CA ASP A 40 -4.31 1.83 -5.58
C ASP A 40 -5.82 1.89 -5.36
N ASN A 41 -6.54 2.74 -6.10
CA ASN A 41 -7.99 2.85 -5.99
C ASN A 41 -8.71 1.56 -6.42
N ARG A 42 -8.19 0.88 -7.45
CA ARG A 42 -8.74 -0.39 -7.94
C ARG A 42 -8.49 -1.55 -6.98
N LEU A 43 -7.32 -1.57 -6.35
CA LEU A 43 -7.03 -2.53 -5.29
C LEU A 43 -7.93 -2.30 -4.08
N LEU A 44 -8.12 -1.05 -3.66
CA LEU A 44 -9.05 -0.69 -2.59
C LEU A 44 -10.50 -1.12 -2.88
N ALA A 45 -10.97 -1.00 -4.13
CA ALA A 45 -12.29 -1.51 -4.54
C ALA A 45 -12.39 -3.04 -4.40
N THR A 46 -11.30 -3.73 -4.73
CA THR A 46 -11.18 -5.20 -4.63
C THR A 46 -11.18 -5.65 -3.17
N GLU A 47 -10.39 -4.98 -2.31
CA GLU A 47 -10.36 -5.22 -0.86
C GLU A 47 -11.72 -4.95 -0.21
N LYS A 48 -12.40 -3.87 -0.61
CA LYS A 48 -13.74 -3.54 -0.11
C LYS A 48 -14.74 -4.65 -0.42
N ARG A 49 -14.68 -5.24 -1.63
CA ARG A 49 -15.55 -6.36 -2.03
C ARG A 49 -15.27 -7.62 -1.22
N ASP A 50 -13.99 -7.92 -0.98
CA ASP A 50 -13.59 -9.25 -0.48
C ASP A 50 -13.41 -9.33 1.04
N LEU A 51 -12.93 -8.26 1.67
CA LEU A 51 -12.46 -8.27 3.07
C LEU A 51 -13.33 -7.46 4.01
N PHE A 52 -14.06 -6.47 3.51
CA PHE A 52 -14.78 -5.53 4.37
C PHE A 52 -16.20 -6.02 4.65
N PRO A 53 -16.72 -5.79 5.87
CA PRO A 53 -18.13 -5.96 6.15
C PRO A 53 -18.97 -4.93 5.37
N PRO A 54 -20.30 -5.13 5.32
CA PRO A 54 -21.21 -4.14 4.74
C PRO A 54 -20.94 -2.73 5.28
N GLU A 55 -20.94 -1.75 4.37
CA GLU A 55 -20.56 -0.39 4.72
C GLU A 55 -21.63 0.31 5.58
N PRO A 56 -21.26 1.00 6.67
CA PRO A 56 -22.21 1.75 7.48
C PRO A 56 -22.70 3.04 6.80
N ALA A 57 -21.96 3.51 5.79
CA ALA A 57 -22.31 4.63 4.93
C ALA A 57 -21.57 4.49 3.58
N PRO A 58 -22.13 5.00 2.46
CA PRO A 58 -21.49 4.94 1.16
C PRO A 58 -20.10 5.59 1.15
N TRP A 59 -19.13 4.88 0.59
CA TRP A 59 -17.82 5.46 0.29
C TRP A 59 -17.92 6.39 -0.93
N ARG A 60 -16.84 7.15 -1.17
CA ARG A 60 -16.66 7.81 -2.48
C ARG A 60 -16.72 6.77 -3.61
N GLU A 61 -17.04 7.22 -4.82
CA GLU A 61 -16.96 6.37 -6.01
C GLU A 61 -15.55 5.81 -6.17
N LEU A 62 -15.49 4.49 -6.38
CA LEU A 62 -14.30 3.71 -6.64
C LEU A 62 -14.44 3.06 -8.03
N PRO A 63 -13.33 2.78 -8.72
CA PRO A 63 -13.36 2.05 -9.99
C PRO A 63 -13.81 0.60 -9.79
N ASP A 64 -14.09 -0.08 -10.89
CA ASP A 64 -14.43 -1.51 -10.89
C ASP A 64 -13.28 -2.35 -10.31
N ALA A 65 -13.62 -3.26 -9.40
CA ALA A 65 -12.66 -4.20 -8.81
C ALA A 65 -11.94 -5.05 -9.87
N TYR A 66 -10.83 -5.66 -9.48
CA TYR A 66 -10.23 -6.72 -10.28
C TYR A 66 -11.05 -8.00 -10.20
N ASP A 67 -10.95 -8.86 -11.21
CA ASP A 67 -11.71 -10.12 -11.26
C ASP A 67 -11.18 -11.17 -10.26
N PHE A 68 -9.92 -11.04 -9.83
CA PHE A 68 -9.34 -11.92 -8.82
C PHE A 68 -9.82 -11.56 -7.42
N LYS A 69 -9.80 -12.56 -6.52
CA LYS A 69 -10.16 -12.40 -5.11
C LYS A 69 -8.93 -12.16 -4.25
N ILE A 70 -9.01 -11.26 -3.28
CA ILE A 70 -8.00 -11.01 -2.26
C ILE A 70 -8.30 -11.87 -1.03
N GLU A 71 -7.27 -12.54 -0.52
CA GLU A 71 -7.28 -13.21 0.78
C GLU A 71 -6.36 -12.46 1.74
N ALA A 72 -6.78 -12.34 3.00
CA ALA A 72 -5.97 -11.69 4.02
C ALA A 72 -4.83 -12.64 4.46
N TRP A 73 -3.60 -12.33 4.05
CA TRP A 73 -2.42 -13.04 4.51
C TRP A 73 -2.06 -12.68 5.95
N ASP A 74 -1.42 -13.62 6.64
CA ASP A 74 -0.72 -13.30 7.89
C ASP A 74 0.51 -12.42 7.61
N HIS A 75 1.03 -11.80 8.67
CA HIS A 75 2.11 -10.82 8.55
C HIS A 75 3.43 -11.42 8.05
N LEU A 76 3.71 -12.71 8.29
CA LEU A 76 4.94 -13.36 7.80
C LEU A 76 4.83 -13.60 6.30
N THR A 77 3.70 -14.15 5.86
CA THR A 77 3.42 -14.37 4.43
C THR A 77 3.47 -13.07 3.65
N ALA A 78 2.78 -12.02 4.13
CA ALA A 78 2.79 -10.71 3.46
C ALA A 78 4.19 -10.08 3.36
N CYS A 79 4.99 -10.16 4.43
CA CYS A 79 6.37 -9.67 4.42
C CYS A 79 7.26 -10.46 3.45
N SER A 80 7.14 -11.79 3.47
CA SER A 80 7.89 -12.68 2.58
C SER A 80 7.60 -12.40 1.11
N GLU A 81 6.32 -12.34 0.73
CA GLU A 81 5.90 -12.11 -0.66
C GLU A 81 6.27 -10.72 -1.16
N PHE A 82 6.16 -9.69 -0.30
CA PHE A 82 6.60 -8.34 -0.64
C PHE A 82 8.11 -8.30 -0.95
N LEU A 83 8.95 -8.85 -0.07
CA LEU A 83 10.41 -8.85 -0.25
C LEU A 83 10.83 -9.72 -1.45
N PHE A 84 10.20 -10.88 -1.63
CA PHE A 84 10.42 -11.72 -2.79
C PHE A 84 10.14 -10.97 -4.10
N THR A 85 8.97 -10.34 -4.19
CA THR A 85 8.58 -9.57 -5.38
C THR A 85 9.49 -8.37 -5.60
N PHE A 86 9.82 -7.62 -4.54
CA PHE A 86 10.75 -6.50 -4.59
C PHE A 86 12.12 -6.93 -5.14
N ASN A 87 12.70 -8.01 -4.60
CA ASN A 87 13.99 -8.53 -5.05
C ASN A 87 13.92 -8.98 -6.52
N LYS A 88 12.82 -9.64 -6.92
CA LYS A 88 12.58 -10.10 -8.29
C LYS A 88 12.55 -8.95 -9.29
N ILE A 89 11.89 -7.82 -8.97
CA ILE A 89 11.73 -6.70 -9.92
C ILE A 89 12.91 -5.72 -9.90
N THR A 90 13.64 -5.62 -8.79
CA THR A 90 14.77 -4.68 -8.65
C THR A 90 16.13 -5.34 -8.86
N SER A 91 16.19 -6.67 -8.91
CA SER A 91 17.45 -7.45 -8.87
C SER A 91 18.34 -7.12 -7.66
N GLN A 92 17.76 -6.56 -6.59
CA GLN A 92 18.43 -6.37 -5.30
C GLN A 92 18.22 -7.60 -4.42
N GLU A 93 19.20 -7.96 -3.59
CA GLU A 93 19.04 -8.98 -2.55
C GLU A 93 18.78 -8.30 -1.20
N VAL A 94 17.50 -8.13 -0.84
CA VAL A 94 17.10 -7.78 0.52
C VAL A 94 16.63 -9.06 1.22
N PRO A 95 17.47 -9.71 2.05
CA PRO A 95 17.08 -10.93 2.74
C PRO A 95 16.04 -10.63 3.82
N MET A 96 15.05 -11.50 3.96
CA MET A 96 14.14 -11.49 5.10
C MET A 96 14.98 -11.76 6.37
N HIS A 97 15.19 -10.74 7.21
CA HIS A 97 15.96 -10.90 8.44
C HIS A 97 15.02 -11.25 9.60
N PRO A 98 15.04 -12.50 10.13
CA PRO A 98 14.06 -12.95 11.13
C PRO A 98 14.12 -12.17 12.44
N ARG A 99 15.26 -11.54 12.77
CA ARG A 99 15.50 -10.93 14.09
C ARG A 99 15.09 -9.46 14.22
N LEU A 100 14.53 -8.84 13.19
CA LEU A 100 14.10 -7.42 13.26
C LEU A 100 12.65 -7.27 13.76
N TRP A 101 11.84 -8.32 13.68
CA TRP A 101 10.41 -8.28 14.01
C TRP A 101 10.05 -9.10 15.26
N THR A 102 11.06 -9.71 15.91
CA THR A 102 10.98 -10.32 17.24
C THR A 102 11.80 -9.49 18.21
N ARG A 103 11.30 -8.32 18.60
CA ARG A 103 11.67 -7.73 19.90
C ARG A 103 10.42 -7.74 20.78
N PRO A 104 10.57 -8.07 22.07
CA PRO A 104 9.46 -8.34 22.98
C PRO A 104 8.51 -7.14 23.12
#